data_AF-A0A843AS52-F1
#
_entry.id   AF-A0A843AS52-F1
#
_cell.length_a   1.000
_cell.length_b   1.000
_cell.length_c   1.000
_cell.angle_alpha   90.00
_cell.angle_beta   90.00
_cell.angle_gamma   90.00
#
_symmetry.space_group_name_H-M   'P 1'
#
loop_
_entity.id
_entity.type
_entity.pdbx_description
1 polymer ?
#
loop_
_entity_poly.entity_id
_entity_poly.type
_entity_poly.pdbx_seq_one_letter_code
_entity_poly.pdbx_strand_id
1 'polypeptide(L)'
;MEDEVIHMVSLNDLIEELDCSLEDFLDQVTLAIDLLEEGEQEEAVEVLKGLEEDLFDFLGYEETDEGAEEEEEKEEVKEVVKEKPKKAPAKKGKK
;
A
#
# COMPACT_ATOMS: atom_id res chain seq x y z
N MET A 1 4.89 -24.66 -29.03
CA MET A 1 5.13 -23.27 -28.61
C MET A 1 3.82 -22.88 -27.98
N GLU A 2 3.73 -23.17 -26.70
CA GLU A 2 2.60 -22.74 -25.88
C GLU A 2 2.68 -21.22 -25.86
N ASP A 3 1.85 -20.58 -26.67
CA ASP A 3 1.66 -19.14 -26.61
C ASP A 3 1.14 -18.82 -25.21
N GLU A 4 2.07 -18.31 -24.42
CA GLU A 4 1.87 -17.70 -23.13
C GLU A 4 0.81 -16.61 -23.33
N VAL A 5 -0.44 -16.94 -23.00
CA VAL A 5 -1.55 -15.98 -22.96
C VAL A 5 -1.24 -15.06 -21.79
N ILE A 6 -0.41 -14.06 -22.03
CA ILE A 6 -0.31 -12.90 -21.15
C ILE A 6 -1.71 -12.28 -21.22
N HIS A 7 -2.54 -12.61 -20.23
CA HIS A 7 -3.87 -12.04 -20.07
C HIS A 7 -3.65 -10.54 -19.98
N MET A 8 -3.93 -9.83 -21.08
CA MET A 8 -3.75 -8.39 -21.16
C MET A 8 -4.93 -7.78 -20.38
N VAL A 9 -4.84 -7.83 -19.05
CA VAL A 9 -5.82 -7.24 -18.14
C VAL A 9 -5.81 -5.75 -18.42
N SER A 10 -6.94 -5.22 -18.89
CA SER A 10 -7.08 -3.79 -19.09
C SER A 10 -7.06 -3.10 -17.73
N LEU A 11 -6.56 -1.87 -17.66
CA LEU A 11 -6.60 -1.07 -16.45
C LEU A 11 -8.04 -0.89 -15.92
N ASN A 12 -9.02 -0.92 -16.83
CA ASN A 12 -10.43 -0.92 -16.47
C ASN A 12 -10.87 -2.23 -15.78
N ASP A 13 -10.40 -3.39 -16.27
CA ASP A 13 -10.72 -4.69 -15.67
C ASP A 13 -10.11 -4.80 -14.27
N LEU A 14 -8.89 -4.25 -14.08
CA LEU A 14 -8.23 -4.19 -12.78
C LEU A 14 -8.97 -3.26 -11.79
N ILE A 15 -9.51 -2.14 -12.27
CA ILE A 15 -10.32 -1.23 -11.43
C ILE A 15 -11.63 -1.92 -11.02
N GLU A 16 -12.27 -2.64 -11.94
CA GLU A 16 -13.50 -3.39 -11.63
C GLU A 16 -13.23 -4.51 -10.60
N GLU A 17 -12.11 -5.22 -10.72
CA GLU A 17 -11.69 -6.24 -9.75
C GLU A 17 -11.40 -5.63 -8.36
N LEU A 18 -10.75 -4.45 -8.33
CA LEU A 18 -10.52 -3.67 -7.11
C LEU A 18 -11.84 -3.25 -6.46
N ASP A 19 -12.79 -2.73 -7.24
CA ASP A 19 -14.10 -2.29 -6.72
C ASP A 19 -14.88 -3.47 -6.14
N CYS A 20 -14.89 -4.63 -6.82
CA CYS A 20 -15.53 -5.84 -6.30
C CYS A 20 -14.89 -6.31 -4.98
N SER A 21 -13.55 -6.36 -4.92
CA SER A 21 -12.84 -6.80 -3.72
C SER A 21 -13.07 -5.86 -2.54
N LEU A 22 -13.13 -4.55 -2.80
CA LEU A 22 -13.41 -3.56 -1.77
C LEU A 22 -14.87 -3.61 -1.27
N GLU A 23 -15.82 -3.92 -2.14
CA GLU A 23 -17.21 -4.15 -1.76
C GLU A 23 -17.32 -5.34 -0.80
N ASP A 24 -16.66 -6.46 -1.11
CA ASP A 24 -16.62 -7.65 -0.24
C ASP A 24 -16.03 -7.34 1.16
N PHE A 25 -14.97 -6.52 1.22
CA PHE A 25 -14.39 -6.06 2.49
C PHE A 25 -15.36 -5.21 3.32
N LEU A 26 -16.10 -4.31 2.67
CA LEU A 26 -17.08 -3.46 3.35
C LEU A 26 -18.28 -4.28 3.86
N ASP A 27 -18.66 -5.34 3.18
CA ASP A 27 -19.68 -6.29 3.65
C ASP A 27 -19.20 -7.02 4.91
N GLN A 28 -17.95 -7.46 4.97
CA GLN A 28 -17.37 -8.07 6.18
C GLN A 28 -17.28 -7.08 7.36
N VAL A 29 -16.94 -5.81 7.10
CA VAL A 29 -16.99 -4.76 8.13
C VAL A 29 -18.41 -4.55 8.65
N THR A 30 -19.40 -4.56 7.76
CA THR A 30 -20.81 -4.40 8.13
C THR A 30 -21.27 -5.56 9.01
N LEU A 31 -20.94 -6.80 8.62
CA LEU A 31 -21.21 -7.99 9.43
C LEU A 31 -20.57 -7.90 10.82
N ALA A 32 -19.31 -7.46 10.91
CA ALA A 32 -18.63 -7.29 12.20
C ALA A 32 -19.31 -6.23 13.08
N ILE A 33 -19.81 -5.14 12.48
CA ILE A 33 -20.58 -4.11 13.21
C ILE A 33 -21.88 -4.71 13.75
N ASP A 34 -22.63 -5.44 12.93
CA ASP A 34 -23.89 -6.08 13.34
C ASP A 34 -23.65 -7.05 14.52
N LEU A 35 -22.61 -7.89 14.45
CA LEU A 35 -22.20 -8.77 15.54
C LEU A 35 -21.84 -8.01 16.83
N LEU A 36 -21.14 -6.87 16.71
CA LEU A 36 -20.82 -6.01 17.86
C LEU A 36 -22.08 -5.39 18.48
N GLU A 37 -23.06 -5.00 17.67
CA GLU A 37 -24.35 -4.47 18.14
C GLU A 37 -25.18 -5.54 18.84
N GLU A 38 -25.11 -6.79 18.37
CA GLU A 38 -25.76 -7.95 18.97
C GLU A 38 -25.05 -8.46 20.24
N GLY A 39 -23.83 -7.98 20.50
CA GLY A 39 -23.02 -8.32 21.67
C GLY A 39 -22.11 -9.53 21.47
N GLU A 40 -21.99 -10.02 20.25
CA GLU A 40 -21.17 -11.16 19.83
C GLU A 40 -19.73 -10.72 19.53
N GLN A 41 -19.05 -10.22 20.56
CA GLN A 41 -17.70 -9.64 20.44
C GLN A 41 -16.64 -10.63 19.96
N GLU A 42 -16.75 -11.90 20.34
CA GLU A 42 -15.78 -12.93 19.95
C GLU A 42 -15.87 -13.23 18.46
N GLU A 43 -17.09 -13.40 17.94
CA GLU A 43 -17.34 -13.63 16.51
C GLU A 43 -16.96 -12.41 15.67
N ALA A 44 -17.30 -11.20 16.12
CA ALA A 44 -16.89 -9.97 15.44
C ALA A 44 -15.35 -9.84 15.32
N VAL A 45 -14.61 -10.26 16.36
CA VAL A 45 -13.14 -10.25 16.34
C VAL A 45 -12.59 -11.31 15.36
N GLU A 46 -13.21 -12.48 15.26
CA GLU A 46 -12.81 -13.48 14.27
C GLU A 46 -13.04 -12.98 12.84
N VAL A 47 -14.19 -12.35 12.56
CA VAL A 47 -14.49 -11.74 11.25
C VAL A 47 -13.47 -10.65 10.91
N LEU A 48 -13.16 -9.75 11.85
CA LEU A 48 -12.22 -8.65 11.61
C LEU A 48 -10.77 -9.12 11.40
N LYS A 49 -10.35 -10.21 12.06
CA LYS A 49 -9.02 -10.79 11.83
C LYS A 49 -8.89 -11.41 10.45
N GLY A 50 -9.91 -12.14 10.00
CA GLY A 50 -9.93 -12.66 8.63
C GLY A 50 -9.87 -11.54 7.60
N LEU A 51 -10.67 -10.48 7.81
CA LEU A 51 -10.65 -9.28 6.97
C LEU A 51 -9.26 -8.62 6.95
N GLU A 52 -8.58 -8.50 8.09
CA GLU A 52 -7.24 -7.93 8.19
C GLU A 52 -6.22 -8.72 7.35
N GLU A 53 -6.23 -10.06 7.45
CA GLU A 53 -5.37 -10.94 6.65
C GLU A 53 -5.64 -10.76 5.14
N ASP A 54 -6.91 -10.77 4.75
CA ASP A 54 -7.30 -10.60 3.34
C ASP A 54 -6.91 -9.21 2.78
N LEU A 55 -7.00 -8.15 3.62
CA LEU A 55 -6.58 -6.79 3.24
C LEU A 55 -5.06 -6.67 3.07
N PHE A 56 -4.27 -7.34 3.90
CA PHE A 56 -2.81 -7.34 3.74
C PHE A 56 -2.39 -8.04 2.46
N ASP A 57 -2.99 -9.19 2.16
CA ASP A 57 -2.78 -9.91 0.90
C ASP A 57 -3.22 -9.06 -0.30
N PHE A 58 -4.37 -8.37 -0.20
CA PHE A 58 -4.89 -7.51 -1.26
C PHE A 58 -3.98 -6.31 -1.57
N LEU A 59 -3.46 -5.66 -0.53
CA LEU A 59 -2.58 -4.49 -0.67
C LEU A 59 -1.13 -4.87 -0.98
N GLY A 60 -0.79 -6.16 -0.91
CA GLY A 60 0.58 -6.62 -1.07
C GLY A 60 1.52 -6.07 0.00
N TYR A 61 1.00 -5.79 1.19
CA TYR A 61 1.86 -5.46 2.34
C TYR A 61 2.51 -6.76 2.81
N GLU A 62 3.83 -6.87 2.69
CA GLU A 62 4.56 -7.87 3.47
C GLU A 62 4.56 -7.43 4.94
N GLU A 63 4.31 -8.37 5.86
CA GLU A 63 4.54 -8.18 7.28
C GLU A 63 6.04 -7.87 7.47
N THR A 64 6.38 -6.59 7.52
CA THR A 64 7.75 -6.17 7.78
C THR A 64 8.05 -6.56 9.23
N ASP A 65 8.85 -7.61 9.40
CA ASP A 65 9.40 -8.00 10.70
C ASP A 65 9.96 -6.73 11.37
N GLU A 66 9.47 -6.39 12.57
CA GLU A 66 9.80 -5.13 13.28
C GLU A 66 11.31 -4.94 13.54
N GLY A 67 12.17 -5.90 13.16
CA GLY A 67 13.63 -5.81 13.16
C GLY A 67 14.30 -5.35 11.85
N ALA A 68 13.56 -5.08 10.77
CA ALA A 68 14.13 -4.79 9.44
C ALA A 68 14.13 -3.30 9.01
N GLU A 69 13.82 -2.35 9.91
CA GLU A 69 13.80 -0.91 9.59
C GLU A 69 15.20 -0.22 9.52
N GLU A 70 16.30 -0.90 9.17
CA GLU A 70 17.60 -0.22 9.06
C GLU A 70 18.32 -0.25 7.70
N GLU A 71 17.87 -0.96 6.65
CA GLU A 71 18.69 -1.06 5.41
C GLU A 71 18.07 -0.68 4.06
N GLU A 72 16.79 -0.35 3.92
CA GLU A 72 16.20 -0.08 2.58
C GLU A 72 15.98 1.40 2.22
N GLU A 73 16.53 2.38 2.94
CA GLU A 73 16.44 3.80 2.54
C GLU A 73 17.45 4.22 1.44
N LYS A 74 17.93 3.30 0.58
CA LYS A 74 19.07 3.56 -0.32
C LYS A 74 19.01 3.07 -1.77
N GLU A 75 17.86 2.84 -2.38
CA GLU A 75 17.75 2.69 -3.86
C GLU A 75 16.29 3.03 -4.21
N GLU A 76 15.88 4.00 -5.02
CA GLU A 76 16.50 4.81 -6.06
C GLU A 76 15.72 6.14 -6.20
N VAL A 77 16.26 7.25 -5.69
CA VAL A 77 15.90 8.58 -6.18
C VAL A 77 17.00 9.04 -7.13
N LYS A 78 16.93 8.58 -8.38
CA LYS A 78 17.70 9.16 -9.49
C LYS A 78 16.80 9.97 -10.43
N GLU A 79 15.91 10.78 -9.87
CA GLU A 79 15.34 11.91 -10.60
C GLU A 79 16.29 13.12 -10.57
N VAL A 80 17.03 13.25 -11.66
CA VAL A 80 17.25 14.50 -12.42
C VAL A 80 17.16 15.81 -11.62
N VAL A 81 18.23 16.21 -10.93
CA VAL A 81 18.52 17.64 -10.71
C VAL A 81 20.03 17.91 -10.74
N LYS A 82 20.59 18.03 -11.93
CA LYS A 82 21.75 18.91 -12.20
C LYS A 82 21.21 19.91 -13.21
N GLU A 83 20.95 21.16 -12.88
CA GLU A 83 21.98 22.15 -12.63
C GLU A 83 21.30 23.43 -12.10
N LYS A 84 21.66 23.90 -10.90
CA LYS A 84 21.44 25.31 -10.51
C LYS A 84 22.82 25.98 -10.37
N PRO A 85 23.09 27.09 -11.08
CA PRO A 85 24.40 27.71 -11.09
C PRO A 85 24.79 28.26 -9.71
N LYS A 86 26.04 27.97 -9.33
CA LYS A 86 26.68 28.33 -8.07
C LYS A 86 26.54 29.82 -7.75
N LYS A 87 25.85 30.13 -6.65
CA LYS A 87 25.90 31.43 -5.99
C LYS A 87 27.34 31.67 -5.49
N ALA A 88 27.99 32.69 -6.05
CA ALA A 88 29.37 33.05 -5.76
C ALA A 88 29.57 33.37 -4.26
N PRO A 89 30.72 33.03 -3.66
CA PRO A 89 30.97 33.24 -2.24
C PRO A 89 31.18 34.73 -1.95
N ALA A 90 30.46 35.23 -0.96
CA ALA A 90 30.71 36.53 -0.35
C ALA A 90 32.14 36.58 0.20
N LYS A 91 33.00 37.42 -0.38
CA LYS A 91 34.26 37.84 0.24
C LYS A 91 34.16 39.29 0.68
N LYS A 92 34.23 39.44 2.01
CA LYS A 92 34.44 40.67 2.79
C LYS A 92 35.67 41.46 2.31
N GLY A 93 35.61 42.78 2.49
CA GLY A 93 36.80 43.65 2.65
C GLY A 93 36.63 45.00 1.94
N LYS A 94 36.13 46.05 2.61
CA LYS A 94 36.89 47.00 3.45
C LYS A 94 37.76 47.96 2.60
N LYS A 95 37.25 49.16 2.30
CA LYS A 95 37.70 50.45 2.85
C LYS A 95 36.90 51.59 2.20
#